data_AF-S3YE22-F1
#
_entry.id   AF-S3YE22-F1
#
_cell.length_a   1.000
_cell.length_b   1.000
_cell.length_c   1.000
_cell.angle_alpha   90.00
_cell.angle_beta   90.00
_cell.angle_gamma   90.00
#
_symmetry.space_group_name_H-M   'P 1'
#
loop_
_entity.id
_entity.type
_entity.pdbx_description
1 polymer ?
#
loop_
_entity_poly.entity_id
_entity_poly.type
_entity_poly.pdbx_seq_one_letter_code
_entity_poly.pdbx_strand_id
1 'polypeptide(L)'
;MGYRYTGKNLQCYINQCLKLLAKEIGISGVFSFYSARKSFAQMANEIGVPDAVIDYCLGHSDRGRGVLRYYTKIRQKQANIAIQRVIDYAIHPETYKDYVDMRMNFMMMMTT
;
A
#
# COMPACT_ATOMS: atom_id res chain seq x y z
N MET A 1 -4.65 -8.05 -38.35
CA MET A 1 -3.87 -8.46 -37.14
C MET A 1 -4.57 -7.92 -35.92
N GLY A 2 -5.17 -8.81 -35.10
CA GLY A 2 -5.90 -8.41 -33.90
C GLY A 2 -4.98 -8.35 -32.68
N TYR A 3 -5.18 -7.36 -31.82
CA TYR A 3 -4.47 -7.25 -30.54
C TYR A 3 -4.76 -8.50 -29.68
N ARG A 4 -3.69 -9.18 -29.23
CA ARG A 4 -3.82 -10.36 -28.37
C ARG A 4 -4.01 -9.91 -26.91
N TYR A 5 -5.22 -10.02 -26.39
CA TYR A 5 -5.52 -9.77 -24.99
C TYR A 5 -4.87 -10.84 -24.12
N THR A 6 -3.68 -10.54 -23.61
CA THR A 6 -2.96 -11.36 -22.63
C THR A 6 -2.68 -10.51 -21.40
N GLY A 7 -2.58 -11.13 -20.21
CA GLY A 7 -2.25 -10.41 -18.98
C GLY A 7 -0.93 -9.64 -19.07
N LYS A 8 0.05 -10.18 -19.79
CA LYS A 8 1.34 -9.51 -20.07
C LYS A 8 1.14 -8.22 -20.88
N ASN A 9 0.35 -8.26 -21.94
CA ASN A 9 0.11 -7.09 -22.78
C ASN A 9 -0.66 -6.00 -22.01
N LEU A 10 -1.63 -6.38 -21.18
CA LEU A 10 -2.32 -5.45 -20.28
C LEU A 10 -1.36 -4.82 -19.27
N GLN A 11 -0.50 -5.61 -18.63
CA GLN A 11 0.51 -5.10 -17.69
C GLN A 11 1.45 -4.10 -18.37
N CYS A 12 1.96 -4.42 -19.56
CA CYS A 12 2.81 -3.51 -20.34
C CYS A 12 2.09 -2.20 -20.67
N TYR A 13 0.82 -2.28 -21.09
CA TYR A 13 0.00 -1.12 -21.40
C TYR A 13 -0.19 -0.23 -20.16
N ILE A 14 -0.61 -0.79 -19.02
CA ILE A 14 -0.82 0.01 -17.82
C ILE A 14 0.50 0.63 -17.32
N ASN A 15 1.61 -0.11 -17.37
CA ASN A 15 2.93 0.44 -17.04
C ASN A 15 3.30 1.64 -17.93
N GLN A 16 2.92 1.61 -19.21
CA GLN A 16 3.14 2.74 -20.10
C GLN A 16 2.27 3.94 -19.71
N CYS A 17 1.00 3.72 -19.37
CA CYS A 17 0.11 4.77 -18.84
C CYS A 17 0.66 5.41 -17.56
N LEU A 18 1.20 4.60 -16.64
CA LEU A 18 1.82 5.09 -15.40
C LEU A 18 3.04 5.97 -15.69
N LYS A 19 3.90 5.60 -16.65
CA LYS A 19 5.05 6.44 -17.05
C LYS A 19 4.61 7.78 -17.64
N LEU A 20 3.57 7.79 -18.46
CA LEU A 20 3.02 9.02 -19.02
C LEU A 20 2.44 9.91 -17.92
N LEU A 21 1.68 9.33 -16.98
CA LEU A 21 1.14 10.05 -15.83
C LEU A 21 2.25 10.66 -14.96
N ALA A 22 3.31 9.91 -14.70
CA ALA A 22 4.45 10.39 -13.92
C ALA A 22 5.15 11.57 -14.59
N LYS A 23 5.28 11.53 -15.92
CA LYS A 23 5.83 12.65 -16.70
C LYS A 23 4.94 13.89 -16.60
N GLU A 24 3.63 13.74 -16.69
CA GLU A 24 2.67 14.85 -16.63
C GLU A 24 2.67 15.53 -15.25
N ILE A 25 2.78 14.74 -14.17
CA ILE A 25 2.80 15.24 -12.79
C ILE A 25 4.21 15.72 -12.35
N GLY A 26 5.24 15.52 -13.18
CA GLY A 26 6.61 15.95 -12.88
C GLY A 26 7.37 15.05 -11.89
N ILE A 27 7.01 13.76 -11.80
CA ILE A 27 7.72 12.78 -10.97
C ILE A 27 9.01 12.37 -11.69
N SER A 28 10.17 12.67 -11.09
CA SER A 28 11.50 12.39 -11.66
C SER A 28 11.93 10.91 -11.60
N GLY A 29 11.26 10.10 -10.78
CA GLY A 29 11.58 8.68 -10.56
C GLY A 29 10.81 7.70 -11.44
N VAL A 30 11.18 6.41 -11.34
CA VAL A 30 10.46 5.32 -12.01
C VAL A 30 9.13 5.05 -11.29
N PHE A 31 8.03 5.56 -11.86
CA PHE A 31 6.69 5.25 -11.38
C PHE A 31 6.19 3.93 -11.98
N SER A 32 5.93 2.96 -11.11
CA SER A 32 5.48 1.61 -11.45
C SER A 32 4.49 1.09 -10.41
N PHE A 33 3.84 -0.04 -10.71
CA PHE A 33 3.03 -0.73 -9.70
C PHE A 33 3.81 -1.11 -8.44
N TYR A 34 5.09 -1.47 -8.58
CA TYR A 34 5.92 -1.85 -7.45
C TYR A 34 6.25 -0.67 -6.55
N SER A 35 6.59 0.49 -7.14
CA SER A 35 6.82 1.71 -6.36
C SER A 35 5.55 2.16 -5.64
N ALA A 36 4.40 2.13 -6.31
CA ALA A 36 3.11 2.44 -5.69
C ALA A 36 2.78 1.47 -4.54
N ARG A 37 3.01 0.16 -4.72
CA ARG A 37 2.83 -0.86 -3.67
C ARG A 37 3.70 -0.59 -2.45
N LYS A 38 4.98 -0.23 -2.67
CA LYS A 38 5.93 0.11 -1.61
C LYS A 38 5.48 1.34 -0.84
N SER A 39 5.09 2.41 -1.55
CA SER A 39 4.59 3.65 -0.93
C SER A 39 3.34 3.40 -0.08
N PHE A 40 2.38 2.62 -0.57
CA PHE A 40 1.21 2.25 0.21
C PHE A 40 1.58 1.52 1.51
N ALA A 41 2.43 0.49 1.41
CA ALA A 41 2.83 -0.30 2.57
C ALA A 41 3.59 0.54 3.61
N GLN A 42 4.44 1.45 3.14
CA GLN A 42 5.18 2.37 4.00
C GLN A 42 4.24 3.32 4.75
N MET A 43 3.36 4.03 4.04
CA MET A 43 2.39 4.94 4.65
C MET A 43 1.47 4.22 5.64
N ALA A 44 0.99 3.03 5.27
CA ALA A 44 0.17 2.21 6.16
C ALA A 44 0.91 1.79 7.42
N ASN A 45 2.20 1.42 7.28
CA ASN A 45 3.02 1.08 8.43
C ASN A 45 3.26 2.31 9.32
N GLU A 46 3.60 3.48 8.76
CA GLU A 46 3.81 4.73 9.51
C GLU A 46 2.62 5.07 10.41
N ILE A 47 1.40 5.02 9.87
CA ILE A 47 0.16 5.36 10.60
C ILE A 47 -0.40 4.24 11.51
N GLY A 48 0.34 3.15 11.68
CA GLY A 48 -0.02 2.10 12.65
C GLY A 48 -1.00 1.05 12.15
N VAL A 49 -1.12 0.84 10.84
CA VAL A 49 -1.89 -0.29 10.32
C VAL A 49 -1.14 -1.58 10.62
N PRO A 50 -1.81 -2.62 11.18
CA PRO A 50 -1.15 -3.91 11.44
C PRO A 50 -0.68 -4.62 10.17
N ASP A 51 0.49 -5.26 10.22
CA ASP A 51 1.08 -5.97 9.07
C ASP A 51 0.13 -7.00 8.44
N ALA A 52 -0.64 -7.73 9.24
CA ALA A 52 -1.61 -8.70 8.74
C ALA A 52 -2.75 -8.08 7.91
N VAL A 53 -3.06 -6.80 8.14
CA VAL A 53 -4.04 -6.04 7.35
C VAL A 53 -3.37 -5.48 6.10
N ILE A 54 -2.13 -4.97 6.21
CA ILE A 54 -1.34 -4.52 5.06
C ILE A 54 -1.13 -5.67 4.07
N ASP A 55 -0.69 -6.84 4.54
CA ASP A 55 -0.50 -8.03 3.73
C ASP A 55 -1.79 -8.48 3.04
N TYR A 56 -2.93 -8.38 3.74
CA TYR A 56 -4.23 -8.66 3.15
C TYR A 56 -4.57 -7.65 2.04
N CYS A 57 -4.38 -6.34 2.26
CA CYS A 57 -4.56 -5.31 1.24
C CYS A 57 -3.68 -5.54 0.01
N LEU A 58 -2.47 -6.06 0.23
CA LEU A 58 -1.48 -6.34 -0.81
C LEU A 58 -1.70 -7.67 -1.52
N GLY A 59 -2.64 -8.50 -1.06
CA GLY A 59 -2.92 -9.82 -1.61
C GLY A 59 -1.78 -10.82 -1.35
N HIS A 60 -0.97 -10.62 -0.31
CA HIS A 60 0.02 -11.61 0.09
C HIS A 60 -0.68 -12.84 0.67
N SER A 61 -0.23 -14.02 0.23
CA SER A 61 -0.74 -15.28 0.76
C SER A 61 -0.28 -15.45 2.21
N ASP A 62 -1.24 -15.46 3.14
CA ASP A 62 -1.05 -15.71 4.57
C ASP A 62 -0.74 -17.22 4.77
N ARG A 63 0.50 -17.64 4.47
CA ARG A 63 0.90 -19.07 4.45
C ARG A 63 1.02 -19.69 5.85
N GLY A 64 0.88 -18.90 6.92
CA GLY A 64 1.22 -19.33 8.29
C GLY A 64 0.09 -19.39 9.32
N ARG A 65 -1.16 -19.01 9.03
CA ARG A 65 -2.22 -18.92 10.07
C ARG A 65 -3.45 -19.77 9.70
N GLY A 66 -3.76 -20.76 10.55
CA GLY A 66 -4.69 -21.87 10.30
C GLY A 66 -6.18 -21.54 10.14
N VAL A 67 -7.02 -22.56 10.39
CA VAL A 67 -8.46 -22.67 10.04
C VAL A 67 -9.34 -21.47 10.49
N LEU A 68 -8.90 -20.71 11.49
CA LEU A 68 -9.57 -19.50 12.00
C LEU A 68 -9.83 -18.43 10.91
N ARG A 69 -8.99 -18.40 9.86
CA ARG A 69 -9.12 -17.48 8.71
C ARG A 69 -10.46 -17.59 7.98
N TYR A 70 -11.07 -18.77 7.95
CA TYR A 70 -12.37 -18.98 7.30
C TYR A 70 -13.52 -18.28 8.04
N TYR A 71 -13.36 -18.01 9.34
CA TYR A 71 -14.36 -17.35 10.18
C TYR A 71 -14.15 -15.83 10.28
N THR A 72 -12.94 -15.32 9.99
CA THR A 72 -12.64 -13.89 10.04
C THR A 72 -12.97 -13.16 8.72
N LYS A 73 -14.25 -13.07 8.36
CA LYS A 73 -14.74 -12.12 7.32
C LYS A 73 -14.40 -10.63 7.63
N ILE A 74 -13.98 -10.36 8.87
CA ILE A 74 -13.64 -9.05 9.43
C ILE A 74 -12.50 -8.34 8.66
N ARG A 75 -11.63 -9.09 7.96
CA ARG A 75 -10.45 -8.51 7.28
C ARG A 75 -10.79 -7.55 6.13
N GLN A 76 -11.89 -7.73 5.42
CA GLN A 76 -12.28 -6.80 4.36
C GLN A 76 -12.66 -5.42 4.90
N LYS A 77 -13.41 -5.36 6.01
CA LYS A 77 -13.78 -4.09 6.64
C LYS A 77 -12.53 -3.37 7.18
N GLN A 78 -11.62 -4.12 7.81
CA GLN A 78 -10.34 -3.59 8.28
C GLN A 78 -9.46 -3.09 7.13
N ALA A 79 -9.41 -3.82 6.02
CA ALA A 79 -8.70 -3.41 4.81
C ALA A 79 -9.27 -2.12 4.23
N ASN A 80 -10.60 -2.00 4.14
CA ASN A 80 -11.26 -0.78 3.67
C ASN A 80 -10.91 0.42 4.56
N ILE A 81 -10.98 0.25 5.89
CA ILE A 81 -10.60 1.29 6.85
C ILE A 81 -9.12 1.66 6.69
N ALA A 82 -8.24 0.67 6.55
CA ALA A 82 -6.81 0.92 6.33
C ALA A 82 -6.56 1.71 5.05
N ILE A 83 -7.21 1.36 3.94
CA ILE A 83 -7.10 2.09 2.67
C ILE A 83 -7.57 3.53 2.83
N GLN A 84 -8.72 3.76 3.48
CA GLN A 84 -9.23 5.10 3.72
C GLN A 84 -8.27 5.93 4.58
N ARG A 85 -7.72 5.36 5.66
CA ARG A 85 -6.73 6.04 6.50
C ARG A 85 -5.45 6.39 5.76
N VAL A 86 -4.98 5.52 4.86
CA VAL A 86 -3.79 5.81 4.03
C VAL A 86 -4.06 6.93 3.03
N ILE A 87 -5.25 6.94 2.41
CA ILE A 87 -5.67 8.02 1.51
C ILE A 87 -5.75 9.34 2.27
N ASP A 88 -6.39 9.33 3.44
CA ASP A 88 -6.53 10.50 4.30
C ASP A 88 -5.17 11.04 4.74
N TYR A 89 -4.25 10.17 5.18
CA TYR A 89 -2.87 10.55 5.50
C TYR A 89 -2.11 11.14 4.30
N ALA A 90 -2.33 10.61 3.09
CA ALA A 90 -1.68 11.12 1.88
C ALA A 90 -2.17 12.52 1.48
N ILE A 91 -3.41 12.89 1.85
CA ILE A 91 -4.00 14.20 1.56
C ILE A 91 -3.73 15.19 2.70
N HIS A 92 -3.80 14.71 3.95
CA HIS A 92 -3.73 15.51 5.18
C HIS A 92 -2.64 15.00 6.15
N PRO A 93 -1.35 14.98 5.74
CA PRO A 93 -0.27 14.43 6.56
C PRO A 93 -0.10 15.13 7.91
N GLU A 94 -0.46 16.41 8.00
CA GLU A 94 -0.41 17.23 9.21
C GLU A 94 -1.27 16.66 10.35
N THR A 95 -2.39 16.01 10.03
CA THR A 95 -3.31 15.45 11.03
C THR A 95 -2.74 14.21 11.74
N TYR A 96 -1.74 13.56 11.14
CA TYR A 96 -1.08 12.36 11.68
C TYR A 96 0.29 12.66 12.28
N LYS A 97 0.79 13.91 12.18
CA LYS A 97 2.16 14.28 12.52
C LYS A 97 2.54 13.90 13.95
N ASP A 98 1.73 14.29 14.94
CA ASP A 98 2.01 14.02 16.35
C ASP A 98 2.11 12.50 16.63
N TYR A 99 1.24 11.71 16.00
CA TYR A 99 1.25 10.26 16.12
C TYR A 99 2.50 9.64 15.49
N VAL A 100 2.84 10.07 14.27
CA VAL A 100 4.01 9.58 13.55
C VAL A 100 5.30 9.93 14.31
N ASP A 101 5.45 11.18 14.76
CA ASP A 101 6.61 11.65 15.50
C ASP A 101 6.77 10.88 16.83
N MET A 102 5.68 10.70 17.59
CA MET A 102 5.69 9.90 18.82
C MET A 102 6.18 8.47 18.55
N ARG A 103 5.67 7.84 17.49
CA ARG A 103 6.03 6.47 17.15
C ARG A 103 7.48 6.35 16.68
N MET A 104 7.96 7.29 15.86
CA MET A 104 9.35 7.30 15.40
C MET A 104 10.32 7.44 16.58
N ASN A 105 10.00 8.32 17.53
CA ASN A 105 10.78 8.46 18.77
C ASN A 105 10.80 7.15 19.58
N PHE A 106 9.66 6.49 19.74
CA PHE A 106 9.57 5.21 20.43
C PHE A 106 10.39 4.11 19.72
N MET A 107 10.33 4.04 18.39
CA MET A 107 11.11 3.07 17.61
C MET A 107 12.61 3.32 17.74
N MET A 108 13.06 4.58 17.70
CA MET A 108 14.48 4.93 17.89
C MET A 108 15.00 4.53 19.29
N MET A 109 14.18 4.71 20.34
CA MET A 109 14.52 4.30 21.71
C MET A 109 14.63 2.78 21.89
N MET A 110 13.88 1.98 21.12
CA MET A 110 13.93 0.51 21.20
C MET A 110 15.09 -0.11 20.40
N THR A 111 15.75 0.68 19.56
CA THR A 111 16.89 0.26 18.74
C THR A 111 18.26 0.67 19.31
N THR A 112 18.28 1.37 20.45
CA THR A 112 19.49 1.75 21.20
C THR A 112 19.70 0.83 22.39
#